data_AF-A0A3E4QUF5-F1
#
_entry.id   AF-A0A3E4QUF5-F1
#
_cell.length_a   1.000
_cell.length_b   1.000
_cell.length_c   1.000
_cell.angle_alpha   90.00
_cell.angle_beta   90.00
_cell.angle_gamma   90.00
#
_symmetry.space_group_name_H-M   'P 1'
#
loop_
_entity.id
_entity.type
_entity.pdbx_description
1 polymer ?
#
loop_
_entity_poly.entity_id
_entity_poly.type
_entity_poly.pdbx_seq_one_letter_code
_entity_poly.pdbx_strand_id
1 'polypeptide(L)'
;MLADYHVHTEFSDDSVYPLDTVCRDAISFRYGLPDLQPCTQILKLYRELGGHVITFGSDSHKPEHLGAHIPEVRERLRNLGFTEFCTYRHMQPVFHAL
;
A
#
# COMPACT_ATOMS: atom_id res chain seq x y z
N MET A 1 17.62 10.81 2.96
CA MET A 1 16.75 10.51 4.11
C MET A 1 15.56 9.74 3.54
N LEU A 2 15.48 8.43 3.80
CA LEU A 2 14.32 7.63 3.41
C LEU A 2 13.27 7.86 4.50
N ALA A 3 12.19 8.56 4.18
CA ALA A 3 11.08 8.73 5.12
C ALA A 3 10.28 7.42 5.12
N ASP A 4 10.32 6.71 6.24
CA ASP A 4 9.47 5.57 6.51
C ASP A 4 8.14 6.08 7.07
N TYR A 5 7.07 5.99 6.27
CA TYR A 5 5.72 6.28 6.74
C TYR A 5 5.17 5.01 7.37
N HIS A 6 5.45 4.80 8.65
CA HIS A 6 4.82 3.75 9.45
C HIS A 6 3.73 4.33 10.34
N VAL A 7 2.65 3.58 10.51
CA VAL A 7 1.52 3.94 11.37
C VAL A 7 1.76 3.29 12.73
N HIS A 8 1.79 4.10 13.77
CA HIS A 8 1.95 3.60 15.14
C HIS A 8 0.61 3.09 15.65
N THR A 9 0.62 1.89 16.24
CA THR A 9 -0.53 1.30 16.91
C THR A 9 -0.51 1.69 18.39
N GLU A 10 -1.54 1.33 19.15
CA GLU A 10 -1.59 1.48 20.62
C GLU A 10 -0.43 0.80 21.38
N PHE A 11 0.41 0.00 20.70
CA PHE A 11 1.65 -0.55 21.24
C PHE A 11 2.84 0.44 21.18
N SER A 12 2.65 1.61 20.59
CA SER A 12 3.59 2.73 20.61
C SER A 12 3.20 3.74 21.70
N ASP A 13 4.18 4.37 22.34
CA ASP A 13 3.97 5.35 23.41
C ASP A 13 3.33 6.66 22.94
N ASP A 14 3.34 6.90 21.64
CA ASP A 14 2.81 8.09 20.98
C ASP A 14 1.52 7.85 20.17
N SER A 15 0.89 6.67 20.29
CA SER A 15 -0.33 6.35 19.55
C SER A 15 -1.39 5.66 20.40
N VAL A 16 -2.65 5.95 20.07
CA VAL A 16 -3.85 5.32 20.67
C VAL A 16 -4.63 4.54 19.61
N TYR A 17 -4.03 4.28 18.45
CA TYR A 17 -4.70 3.71 17.29
C TYR A 17 -4.73 2.18 17.39
N PRO A 18 -5.91 1.54 17.55
CA PRO A 18 -5.95 0.09 17.79
C PRO A 18 -5.37 -0.69 16.62
N LEU A 19 -4.57 -1.72 16.91
CA LEU A 19 -3.91 -2.54 15.89
C LEU A 19 -4.92 -3.13 14.89
N ASP A 20 -6.08 -3.57 15.38
CA ASP A 20 -7.12 -4.12 14.51
C ASP A 20 -7.68 -3.07 13.55
N THR A 21 -7.82 -1.82 13.99
CA THR A 21 -8.24 -0.69 13.15
C THR A 21 -7.16 -0.31 12.16
N VAL A 22 -5.89 -0.31 12.55
CA VAL A 22 -4.75 -0.07 11.63
C VAL A 22 -4.75 -1.12 10.51
N CYS A 23 -4.90 -2.40 10.86
CA CYS A 23 -5.01 -3.47 9.88
C CYS A 23 -6.25 -3.32 8.99
N ARG A 24 -7.41 -2.94 9.55
CA ARG A 24 -8.64 -2.73 8.76
C ARG A 24 -8.53 -1.56 7.79
N ASP A 25 -7.91 -0.47 8.22
CA ASP A 25 -7.75 0.74 7.42
C ASP A 25 -6.68 0.52 6.33
N ALA A 26 -5.62 -0.26 6.60
CA ALA A 26 -4.65 -0.72 5.60
C ALA A 26 -5.31 -1.51 4.46
N ILE A 27 -6.38 -2.25 4.76
CA ILE A 27 -7.15 -3.03 3.77
C ILE A 27 -8.03 -2.11 2.87
N SER A 28 -8.06 -0.79 3.13
CA SER A 28 -8.56 0.38 2.34
C SER A 28 -9.81 0.24 1.46
N PHE A 29 -9.93 -0.76 0.61
CA PHE A 29 -11.11 -1.04 -0.22
C PHE A 29 -12.29 -1.65 0.55
N ARG A 30 -12.05 -2.39 1.63
CA ARG A 30 -13.08 -3.22 2.27
C ARG A 30 -14.04 -2.46 3.19
N TYR A 31 -13.67 -1.27 3.66
CA TYR A 31 -14.41 -0.53 4.69
C TYR A 31 -14.84 0.89 4.28
N GLY A 32 -14.80 1.22 2.98
CA GLY A 32 -15.41 2.46 2.46
C GLY A 32 -14.60 3.74 2.68
N LEU A 33 -13.30 3.63 2.94
CA LEU A 33 -12.41 4.78 2.87
C LEU A 33 -12.29 5.22 1.40
N PRO A 34 -12.26 6.54 1.11
CA PRO A 34 -12.31 7.04 -0.26
C PRO A 34 -11.00 6.85 -1.05
N ASP A 35 -9.95 6.34 -0.40
CA ASP A 35 -8.60 6.35 -0.96
C ASP A 35 -7.76 5.10 -0.62
N LEU A 36 -6.67 4.92 -1.35
CA LEU A 36 -5.66 3.87 -1.12
C LEU A 36 -4.99 4.04 0.24
N GLN A 37 -4.37 2.97 0.73
CA GLN A 37 -3.33 3.07 1.74
C GLN A 37 -1.98 2.61 1.18
N PRO A 38 -0.96 3.50 1.14
CA PRO A 38 -1.00 4.91 1.54
C PRO A 38 -1.86 5.76 0.60
N CYS A 39 -2.36 6.92 1.08
CA CYS A 39 -3.27 7.76 0.30
C CYS A 39 -2.61 8.31 -0.97
N THR A 40 -3.44 8.74 -1.92
CA THR A 40 -3.02 9.29 -3.22
C THR A 40 -1.99 10.40 -3.06
N GLN A 41 -2.12 11.26 -2.04
CA GLN A 41 -1.19 12.35 -1.80
C GLN A 41 0.21 11.85 -1.44
N ILE A 42 0.31 10.81 -0.60
CA ILE A 42 1.59 10.19 -0.25
C ILE A 42 2.21 9.50 -1.47
N LEU A 43 1.40 8.80 -2.27
CA LEU A 43 1.89 8.17 -3.51
C LEU A 43 2.42 9.21 -4.52
N LYS A 44 1.75 10.35 -4.65
CA LYS A 44 2.23 11.46 -5.49
C LYS A 44 3.54 12.03 -4.97
N LEU A 45 3.62 12.32 -3.67
CA LEU A 45 4.85 12.81 -3.03
C LEU A 45 6.01 11.83 -3.21
N TYR A 46 5.77 10.54 -2.98
CA TYR A 46 6.78 9.49 -3.17
C TYR A 46 7.34 9.51 -4.60
N ARG A 47 6.46 9.58 -5.60
CA ARG A 47 6.85 9.67 -7.02
C ARG A 47 7.63 10.95 -7.33
N GLU A 48 7.17 12.10 -6.83
CA GLU A 48 7.83 13.41 -7.01
C GLU A 48 9.24 13.44 -6.41
N LEU A 49 9.47 12.68 -5.34
CA LEU A 49 10.79 12.50 -4.73
C LEU A 49 11.67 11.44 -5.44
N GLY A 50 11.22 10.90 -6.58
CA GLY A 50 11.95 9.89 -7.36
C GLY A 50 11.67 8.43 -6.97
N GLY A 51 10.70 8.22 -6.08
CA GLY A 51 10.23 6.91 -5.69
C GLY A 51 9.52 6.18 -6.83
N HIS A 52 9.90 4.93 -7.07
CA HIS A 52 9.35 4.09 -8.14
C HIS A 52 9.14 2.63 -7.71
N VAL A 53 9.61 2.24 -6.52
CA VAL A 53 9.46 0.87 -6.01
C VAL A 53 8.15 0.77 -5.24
N ILE A 54 7.12 0.25 -5.90
CA ILE A 54 5.79 0.03 -5.31
C ILE A 54 5.53 -1.47 -5.20
N THR A 55 5.17 -1.94 -4.00
CA THR A 55 4.61 -3.27 -3.77
C THR A 55 3.17 -3.12 -3.31
N PHE A 56 2.30 -4.08 -3.64
CA PHE A 56 0.94 -4.13 -3.13
C PHE A 56 0.45 -5.58 -3.08
N GLY A 57 -0.51 -5.82 -2.19
CA GLY A 57 -1.16 -7.12 -2.02
C GLY A 57 -2.54 -6.92 -1.43
N SER A 58 -3.37 -7.97 -1.50
CA SER A 58 -4.75 -7.91 -1.00
C SER A 58 -4.86 -8.01 0.52
N ASP A 59 -3.73 -8.23 1.22
CA ASP A 59 -3.65 -8.49 2.67
C ASP A 59 -4.70 -9.50 3.16
N SER A 60 -4.79 -10.61 2.42
CA SER A 60 -5.90 -11.55 2.58
C SER A 60 -5.73 -12.43 3.82
N HIS A 61 -6.75 -12.41 4.67
CA HIS A 61 -6.90 -13.32 5.82
C HIS A 61 -7.94 -14.44 5.57
N LYS A 62 -8.48 -14.54 4.34
CA LYS A 62 -9.44 -15.58 3.92
C LYS A 62 -9.27 -15.94 2.44
N PRO A 63 -9.38 -17.21 2.02
CA PRO A 63 -9.17 -17.60 0.61
C PRO A 63 -9.98 -16.77 -0.39
N GLU A 64 -11.22 -16.41 -0.04
CA GLU A 64 -12.13 -15.64 -0.89
C GLU A 64 -11.65 -14.22 -1.21
N HIS A 65 -10.75 -13.63 -0.41
CA HIS A 65 -10.22 -12.29 -0.63
C HIS A 65 -8.83 -12.29 -1.26
N LEU A 66 -8.30 -13.47 -1.61
CA LEU A 66 -6.98 -13.56 -2.23
C LEU A 66 -6.98 -12.81 -3.56
N GLY A 67 -6.12 -11.80 -3.67
CA GLY A 67 -6.00 -10.97 -4.87
C GLY A 67 -7.14 -9.96 -5.08
N ALA A 68 -8.03 -9.79 -4.11
CA ALA A 68 -9.07 -8.78 -4.17
C ALA A 68 -8.48 -7.38 -4.43
N HIS A 69 -9.15 -6.61 -5.29
CA HIS A 69 -8.83 -5.23 -5.65
C HIS A 69 -7.47 -5.00 -6.34
N ILE A 70 -6.70 -6.05 -6.65
CA ILE A 70 -5.43 -5.93 -7.38
C ILE A 70 -5.60 -5.21 -8.74
N PRO A 71 -6.59 -5.55 -9.59
CA PRO A 71 -6.80 -4.85 -10.86
C PRO A 71 -7.08 -3.34 -10.68
N GLU A 72 -7.88 -2.97 -9.70
CA GLU A 72 -8.24 -1.59 -9.39
C GLU A 72 -7.03 -0.80 -8.90
N VAL A 73 -6.19 -1.40 -8.05
CA VAL A 73 -4.92 -0.80 -7.59
C VAL A 73 -3.99 -0.54 -8.77
N ARG A 74 -3.86 -1.49 -9.71
CA ARG A 74 -3.04 -1.32 -10.92
C ARG A 74 -3.49 -0.12 -11.75
N GLU A 75 -4.79 -0.02 -12.02
CA GLU A 75 -5.36 1.13 -12.73
C GLU A 75 -5.08 2.45 -12.01
N ARG A 76 -5.24 2.48 -10.69
CA ARG A 76 -5.02 3.68 -9.89
C ARG A 76 -3.55 4.11 -9.92
N LEU A 77 -2.61 3.18 -9.82
CA LEU A 77 -1.18 3.44 -9.93
C LEU A 77 -0.79 3.92 -11.35
N ARG A 78 -1.36 3.32 -12.41
CA ARG A 78 -1.20 3.81 -13.79
C ARG A 78 -1.67 5.25 -13.95
N ASN A 79 -2.85 5.58 -13.41
CA ASN A 79 -3.39 6.94 -13.45
C ASN A 79 -2.56 7.93 -12.61
N LEU A 80 -1.88 7.44 -11.58
CA LEU A 80 -0.88 8.19 -10.81
C LEU A 80 0.48 8.26 -11.50
N GLY A 81 0.64 7.76 -12.73
CA GLY A 81 1.85 7.84 -13.54
C GLY A 81 2.98 6.92 -13.09
N PHE A 82 2.69 5.87 -12.33
CA PHE A 82 3.64 4.76 -12.16
C PHE A 82 3.59 3.84 -13.39
N THR A 83 4.75 3.30 -13.77
CA THR A 83 4.90 2.44 -14.95
C THR A 83 5.15 0.98 -14.62
N GLU A 84 5.59 0.70 -13.39
CA GLU A 84 5.96 -0.62 -12.93
C GLU A 84 5.61 -0.83 -11.45
N PHE A 85 5.53 -2.10 -11.06
CA PHE A 85 5.44 -2.53 -9.67
C PHE A 85 6.51 -3.58 -9.38
N CYS A 86 6.85 -3.74 -8.11
CA CYS A 86 7.90 -4.63 -7.64
C CYS A 86 7.32 -5.80 -6.86
N THR A 87 7.94 -6.97 -7.03
CA THR A 87 7.76 -8.15 -6.18
C THR A 87 9.15 -8.61 -5.70
N TYR A 88 9.21 -9.44 -4.67
CA TYR A 88 10.49 -9.94 -4.16
C TYR A 88 10.56 -11.45 -4.25
N ARG A 89 11.71 -11.96 -4.72
CA ARG A 89 12.05 -13.38 -4.72
C ARG A 89 13.44 -13.55 -4.13
N HIS A 90 13.56 -14.32 -3.05
CA HIS A 90 14.83 -14.48 -2.33
C HIS A 90 15.51 -13.13 -1.99
N MET A 91 14.73 -12.18 -1.49
CA MET A 91 15.17 -10.81 -1.17
C MET A 91 15.71 -10.00 -2.36
N GLN A 92 15.50 -10.47 -3.59
CA GLN A 92 15.84 -9.74 -4.81
C GLN A 92 14.57 -9.12 -5.42
N PRO A 93 14.61 -7.82 -5.80
CA PRO A 93 13.48 -7.17 -6.44
C PRO A 93 13.29 -7.70 -7.87
N VAL A 94 12.04 -7.87 -8.26
CA VAL A 94 11.61 -8.24 -9.61
C VAL A 94 10.53 -7.25 -10.02
N PHE A 95 10.85 -6.45 -11.05
CA PHE A 95 9.98 -5.40 -11.57
C PHE A 95 9.09 -5.92 -12.69
N HIS A 96 7.85 -5.44 -12.71
CA HIS A 96 6.80 -5.86 -13.63
C HIS A 96 6.07 -4.63 -14.16
N ALA A 97 5.71 -4.62 -15.45
CA ALA A 97 4.92 -3.55 -16.02
C ALA A 97 3.53 -3.47 -15.36
N LEU A 98 3.10 -2.26 -15.01
CA LEU A 98 1.79 -1.99 -14.41
C LEU A 98 0.66 -2.14 -15.42
#